data_AF-A0A3P3TAA7-F1
#
_entry.id   AF-A0A3P3TAA7-F1
#
_cell.length_a   1.000
_cell.length_b   1.000
_cell.length_c   1.000
_cell.angle_alpha   90.00
_cell.angle_beta   90.00
_cell.angle_gamma   90.00
#
_symmetry.space_group_name_H-M   'P 1'
#
loop_
_entity.id
_entity.type
_entity.pdbx_description
1 polymer ?
#
loop_
_entity_poly.entity_id
_entity_poly.type
_entity_poly.pdbx_seq_one_letter_code
_entity_poly.pdbx_strand_id
1 'polypeptide(L)'
;MLFSNNREPYEPEDVLILFKDDGTADIAPIVTINDERVYAESPQGNYAVPVGEVRSYVGRKGRIFLYPTTVENVTDCQRIAALERSTVLRSITHFEDQQALPGKPLPIFKIMLGIAAAILLIIIFKAV
;
A
#
# COMPACT_ATOMS: atom_id res chain seq x y z
N MET A 1 64.02 -9.35 9.29
CA MET A 1 62.75 -9.59 8.57
C MET A 1 61.62 -9.46 9.58
N LEU A 2 60.92 -8.33 9.61
CA LEU A 2 60.01 -7.91 10.68
C LEU A 2 58.66 -7.46 10.10
N PHE A 3 57.94 -8.38 9.46
CA PHE A 3 56.52 -8.23 9.19
C PHE A 3 55.85 -9.58 9.43
N SER A 4 55.61 -9.90 10.70
CA SER A 4 54.60 -10.92 11.03
C SER A 4 53.26 -10.35 10.60
N ASN A 5 52.77 -10.83 9.47
CA ASN A 5 51.43 -10.56 8.96
C ASN A 5 50.43 -11.32 9.84
N ASN A 6 50.24 -10.83 11.07
CA ASN A 6 49.27 -11.33 12.04
C ASN A 6 47.88 -10.84 11.60
N ARG A 7 47.38 -11.41 10.51
CA ARG A 7 45.98 -11.23 10.11
C ARG A 7 45.16 -12.11 11.02
N GLU A 8 44.48 -11.50 11.99
CA GLU A 8 43.44 -12.19 12.74
C GLU A 8 42.49 -12.90 11.75
N PRO A 9 41.98 -14.10 12.10
CA PRO A 9 41.05 -14.81 11.25
C PRO A 9 39.85 -13.91 10.97
N TYR A 10 39.67 -13.55 9.71
CA TYR A 10 38.62 -12.64 9.27
C TYR A 10 37.29 -13.41 9.26
N GLU A 11 36.40 -13.13 10.22
CA GLU A 11 35.04 -13.64 10.15
C GLU A 11 34.26 -12.90 9.06
N PRO A 12 33.67 -13.61 8.09
CA PRO A 12 32.83 -12.97 7.09
C PRO A 12 31.62 -12.34 7.77
N GLU A 13 31.50 -11.01 7.67
CA GLU A 13 30.37 -10.27 8.20
C GLU A 13 29.56 -9.68 7.05
N ASP A 14 28.26 -9.98 7.07
CA ASP A 14 27.32 -9.42 6.12
C ASP A 14 26.89 -8.02 6.58
N VAL A 15 26.93 -7.06 5.66
CA VAL A 15 26.66 -5.65 5.97
C VAL A 15 25.61 -5.07 5.03
N LEU A 16 24.73 -4.23 5.60
CA LEU A 16 23.78 -3.40 4.88
C LEU A 16 24.33 -1.98 4.78
N ILE A 17 24.41 -1.45 3.57
CA ILE A 17 24.80 -0.07 3.26
C ILE A 17 23.54 0.67 2.81
N LEU A 18 23.14 1.68 3.58
CA LEU A 18 22.05 2.58 3.24
C LEU A 18 22.61 3.92 2.79
N PHE A 19 22.42 4.26 1.52
CA PHE A 19 22.77 5.60 1.02
C PHE A 19 21.70 6.59 1.39
N LYS A 20 22.06 7.65 2.11
CA LYS A 20 21.19 8.78 2.45
C LYS A 20 21.28 9.86 1.37
N ASP A 21 20.24 10.68 1.30
CA ASP A 21 20.11 11.75 0.28
C ASP A 21 21.17 12.85 0.41
N ASP A 22 21.74 13.02 1.61
CA ASP A 22 22.84 13.95 1.89
C ASP A 22 24.20 13.45 1.34
N GLY A 23 24.21 12.33 0.64
CA GLY A 23 25.42 11.68 0.11
C GLY A 23 26.20 10.91 1.16
N THR A 24 25.68 10.78 2.38
CA THR A 24 26.27 9.94 3.42
C THR A 24 25.75 8.50 3.30
N ALA A 25 26.47 7.56 3.90
CA ALA A 25 26.04 6.18 3.96
C ALA A 25 26.04 5.69 5.41
N ASP A 26 24.98 5.00 5.80
CA ASP A 26 24.93 4.21 7.02
C ASP A 26 25.39 2.79 6.73
N ILE A 27 26.20 2.21 7.62
CA ILE A 27 26.71 0.85 7.48
C ILE A 27 26.29 0.08 8.73
N ALA A 28 25.35 -0.84 8.55
CA ALA A 28 24.79 -1.64 9.62
C ALA A 28 25.11 -3.12 9.40
N PRO A 29 25.70 -3.83 10.38
CA PRO A 29 25.85 -5.28 10.31
C PRO A 29 24.47 -5.96 10.28
N ILE A 30 24.37 -7.03 9.50
CA ILE A 30 23.13 -7.78 9.34
C ILE A 30 22.95 -8.73 10.50
N VAL A 31 21.76 -8.67 11.11
CA VAL A 31 21.37 -9.55 12.21
C VAL A 31 20.67 -10.79 11.68
N THR A 32 19.77 -10.63 10.70
CA THR A 32 18.96 -11.73 10.15
C THR A 32 18.49 -11.41 8.74
N ILE A 33 18.42 -12.45 7.90
CA ILE A 33 17.88 -12.37 6.55
C ILE A 33 16.77 -13.41 6.43
N ASN A 34 15.57 -12.96 6.10
CA ASN A 34 14.44 -13.81 5.75
C ASN A 34 14.19 -13.72 4.24
N ASP A 35 13.29 -14.57 3.72
CA ASP A 35 12.93 -14.59 2.30
C ASP A 35 12.37 -13.24 1.80
N GLU A 36 11.73 -12.47 2.68
CA GLU A 36 11.13 -11.18 2.32
C GLU A 36 12.01 -9.98 2.65
N ARG A 37 12.79 -10.04 3.74
CA ARG A 37 13.44 -8.85 4.35
C ARG A 37 14.82 -9.13 4.92
N VAL A 38 15.68 -8.11 4.81
CA VAL A 38 17.00 -8.01 5.46
C VAL A 38 16.88 -7.11 6.68
N TYR A 39 17.28 -7.63 7.83
CA TYR A 39 17.31 -6.91 9.11
C TYR A 39 18.74 -6.57 9.51
N ALA A 40 19.01 -5.30 9.78
CA ALA A 40 20.32 -4.81 10.20
C ALA A 40 20.17 -3.85 11.38
N GLU A 41 21.13 -3.89 12.29
CA GLU A 41 21.14 -3.06 13.49
C GLU A 41 22.46 -2.28 13.59
N SER A 42 22.35 -0.96 13.69
CA SER A 42 23.46 -0.04 13.92
C SER A 42 23.18 0.73 15.22
N PRO A 43 24.19 1.27 15.93
CA PRO A 43 23.98 2.20 17.02
C PRO A 43 23.09 3.40 16.65
N GLN A 44 22.97 3.71 15.36
CA GLN A 44 22.16 4.81 14.83
C GLN A 44 20.70 4.42 14.55
N GLY A 45 20.36 3.12 14.50
CA GLY A 45 19.01 2.66 14.24
C GLY A 45 18.90 1.21 13.75
N ASN A 46 17.66 0.73 13.71
CA ASN A 46 17.30 -0.60 13.22
C ASN A 46 16.64 -0.49 11.84
N TYR A 47 17.09 -1.31 10.89
CA TYR A 47 16.65 -1.29 9.50
C TYR A 47 16.00 -2.60 9.10
N ALA A 48 14.88 -2.52 8.37
CA ALA A 48 14.18 -3.66 7.82
C ALA A 48 13.84 -3.40 6.34
N VAL A 49 14.69 -3.89 5.44
CA VAL A 49 14.64 -3.58 4.01
C VAL A 49 14.16 -4.80 3.22
N PRO A 50 13.21 -4.64 2.27
CA PRO A 50 12.75 -5.76 1.44
C PRO A 50 13.87 -6.29 0.54
N VAL A 51 14.04 -7.61 0.46
CA VAL A 51 15.09 -8.27 -0.33
C VAL A 51 15.02 -7.87 -1.81
N GLY A 52 13.80 -7.65 -2.34
CA GLY A 52 13.58 -7.28 -3.73
C GLY A 52 14.14 -5.91 -4.14
N GLU A 53 14.38 -5.01 -3.18
CA GLU A 53 14.89 -3.65 -3.45
C GLU A 53 16.40 -3.52 -3.16
N VAL A 54 17.02 -4.59 -2.68
CA VAL A 54 18.42 -4.60 -2.26
C VAL A 54 19.29 -5.21 -3.35
N ARG A 55 20.37 -4.51 -3.72
CA ARG A 55 21.41 -5.09 -4.58
C ARG A 55 22.45 -5.76 -3.71
N SER A 56 22.62 -7.07 -3.87
CA SER A 56 23.65 -7.83 -3.14
C SER A 56 24.92 -7.97 -3.98
N TYR A 57 26.08 -7.81 -3.32
CA TYR A 57 27.40 -8.04 -3.88
C TYR A 57 28.17 -8.98 -2.96
N VAL A 58 28.88 -9.95 -3.54
CA VAL A 58 29.68 -10.89 -2.76
C VAL A 58 31.13 -10.44 -2.79
N GLY A 59 31.66 -10.09 -1.62
CA GLY A 59 33.06 -9.72 -1.44
C GLY A 59 33.87 -10.83 -0.77
N ARG A 60 35.19 -10.62 -0.66
CA ARG A 60 36.08 -11.51 0.12
C ARG A 60 35.75 -11.54 1.62
N LYS A 61 34.96 -10.57 2.08
CA LYS A 61 34.68 -10.25 3.47
C LYS A 61 33.26 -10.61 3.91
N GLY A 62 32.43 -11.14 3.02
CA GLY A 62 30.99 -11.33 3.26
C GLY A 62 30.15 -10.73 2.15
N ARG A 63 28.83 -10.77 2.34
CA ARG A 63 27.83 -10.19 1.43
C ARG A 63 27.59 -8.73 1.80
N ILE A 64 27.61 -7.86 0.80
CA ILE A 64 27.29 -6.45 0.93
C ILE A 64 25.91 -6.25 0.32
N PHE A 65 24.98 -5.77 1.14
CA PHE A 65 23.62 -5.46 0.75
C PHE A 65 23.53 -3.95 0.57
N LEU A 66 23.19 -3.52 -0.63
CA LEU A 66 23.12 -2.11 -1.00
C LEU A 66 21.66 -1.70 -1.15
N TYR A 67 21.22 -0.75 -0.32
CA TYR A 67 19.90 -0.16 -0.44
C TYR A 67 20.02 1.33 -0.81
N PRO A 68 19.58 1.72 -2.01
CA PRO A 68 19.44 3.13 -2.36
C PRO A 68 18.20 3.68 -1.66
N THR A 69 18.35 4.47 -0.59
CA THR A 69 17.23 5.33 -0.17
C THR A 69 17.11 6.41 -1.23
N THR A 70 16.21 6.21 -2.19
CA THR A 70 15.69 7.31 -3.01
C THR A 70 14.47 7.86 -2.29
N VAL A 71 14.43 9.17 -2.04
CA VAL A 71 13.28 9.89 -1.43
C VAL A 71 11.95 9.49 -2.07
N GLU A 72 11.97 9.21 -3.38
CA GLU A 72 10.82 8.74 -4.16
C GLU A 72 10.12 7.52 -3.56
N ASN A 73 10.84 6.53 -3.03
CA ASN A 73 10.21 5.32 -2.47
C ASN A 73 9.46 5.61 -1.16
N VAL A 74 9.98 6.50 -0.31
CA VAL A 74 9.31 6.86 0.95
C VAL A 74 8.08 7.73 0.66
N THR A 75 8.19 8.69 -0.26
CA THR A 75 7.07 9.54 -0.66
C THR A 75 5.98 8.76 -1.40
N ASP A 76 6.36 7.80 -2.25
CA ASP A 76 5.42 6.98 -3.00
C ASP A 76 4.71 5.98 -2.10
N CYS A 77 5.41 5.33 -1.16
CA CYS A 77 4.77 4.48 -0.15
C CYS A 77 3.78 5.28 0.70
N GLN A 78 4.12 6.50 1.12
CA GLN A 78 3.18 7.38 1.84
C GLN A 78 1.96 7.75 0.99
N ARG A 79 2.18 8.05 -0.30
CA ARG A 79 1.11 8.40 -1.24
C ARG A 79 0.17 7.22 -1.50
N ILE A 80 0.71 6.02 -1.67
CA ILE A 80 -0.06 4.78 -1.87
C ILE A 80 -0.88 4.46 -0.62
N ALA A 81 -0.27 4.49 0.56
CA ALA A 81 -0.98 4.25 1.82
C ALA A 81 -2.13 5.26 2.06
N ALA A 82 -1.93 6.52 1.67
CA ALA A 82 -2.98 7.55 1.74
C ALA A 82 -4.14 7.27 0.76
N LEU A 83 -3.84 6.80 -0.45
CA LEU A 83 -4.85 6.42 -1.45
C LEU A 83 -5.63 5.17 -1.03
N GLU A 84 -4.98 4.17 -0.47
CA GLU A 84 -5.65 2.97 0.08
C GLU A 84 -6.63 3.36 1.19
N ARG A 85 -6.20 4.22 2.12
CA ARG A 85 -7.06 4.73 3.20
C ARG A 85 -8.28 5.47 2.65
N SER A 86 -8.10 6.31 1.63
CA SER A 86 -9.21 7.03 0.98
C SER A 86 -10.18 6.09 0.26
N THR A 87 -9.65 5.06 -0.39
CA THR A 87 -10.43 4.04 -1.11
C THR A 87 -11.27 3.21 -0.14
N VAL A 88 -10.69 2.77 0.97
CA VAL A 88 -11.41 2.02 2.01
C VAL A 88 -12.54 2.86 2.60
N LEU A 89 -12.29 4.13 2.94
CA LEU A 89 -13.35 5.02 3.44
C LEU A 89 -14.48 5.19 2.43
N ARG A 90 -14.16 5.35 1.15
CA ARG A 90 -15.17 5.44 0.07
C ARG A 90 -15.97 4.14 -0.09
N SER A 91 -15.33 2.98 0.08
CA SER A 91 -16.01 1.70 0.00
C SER A 91 -17.00 1.50 1.18
N ILE A 92 -16.64 1.97 2.37
CA ILE A 92 -17.51 1.93 3.55
C ILE A 92 -18.73 2.85 3.36
N THR A 93 -18.53 4.08 2.88
CA THR A 93 -19.64 5.04 2.70
C THR A 93 -20.60 4.64 1.58
N HIS A 94 -20.12 3.99 0.52
CA HIS A 94 -20.99 3.45 -0.54
C HIS A 94 -21.76 2.20 -0.12
N PHE A 95 -21.36 1.51 0.94
CA PHE A 95 -22.11 0.40 1.50
C PHE A 95 -23.33 0.85 2.34
N GLU A 96 -23.32 2.07 2.88
CA GLU A 96 -24.47 2.59 3.65
C GLU A 96 -25.63 3.11 2.79
N ASP A 97 -25.37 3.51 1.54
CA ASP A 97 -26.41 4.08 0.64
C ASP A 97 -27.35 3.02 0.02
N GLN A 98 -27.11 1.74 0.29
CA GLN A 98 -27.99 0.63 -0.14
C GLN A 98 -28.97 0.18 0.94
N GLN A 99 -29.04 0.85 2.09
CA GLN A 99 -30.19 0.70 2.98
C GLN A 99 -31.39 1.41 2.35
N ALA A 100 -32.08 0.65 1.51
CA ALA A 100 -33.37 0.91 0.90
C ALA A 100 -34.16 2.01 1.61
N LEU A 101 -34.34 3.15 0.94
CA LEU A 101 -35.42 4.08 1.23
C LEU A 101 -36.74 3.27 1.25
N PRO A 102 -37.34 3.00 2.43
CA PRO A 102 -38.62 2.34 2.49
C PRO A 102 -39.67 3.42 2.23
N GLY A 103 -39.99 3.63 0.95
CA GLY A 103 -41.06 4.54 0.58
C GLY A 103 -40.70 5.45 -0.58
N LYS A 104 -40.27 4.89 -1.72
CA LYS A 104 -40.60 5.56 -2.98
C LYS A 104 -42.13 5.70 -2.99
N PRO A 105 -42.70 6.91 -2.85
CA PRO A 105 -44.15 7.05 -2.83
C PRO A 105 -44.62 6.51 -4.17
N LEU A 106 -45.49 5.50 -4.13
CA LEU A 106 -46.19 5.06 -5.32
C LEU A 106 -46.73 6.32 -6.01
N PRO A 107 -46.55 6.50 -7.32
CA PRO A 107 -46.99 7.71 -8.00
C PRO A 107 -48.52 7.69 -8.08
N ILE A 108 -49.19 7.98 -6.96
CA ILE A 108 -50.65 7.98 -6.76
C ILE A 108 -51.32 8.79 -7.86
N PHE A 109 -50.69 9.90 -8.28
CA PHE A 109 -51.15 10.73 -9.39
C PHE A 109 -51.27 9.98 -10.72
N LYS A 110 -50.33 9.09 -11.06
CA LYS A 110 -50.37 8.28 -12.30
C LYS A 110 -51.46 7.21 -12.24
N ILE A 111 -51.66 6.62 -11.07
CA ILE A 111 -52.70 5.61 -10.85
C ILE A 111 -54.09 6.26 -10.92
N MET A 112 -54.25 7.43 -10.31
CA MET A 112 -55.50 8.19 -10.30
C MET A 112 -55.87 8.69 -11.71
N LEU A 113 -54.90 9.20 -12.47
CA LEU A 113 -55.10 9.60 -13.87
C LEU A 113 -55.54 8.41 -14.75
N GLY A 114 -54.95 7.23 -14.54
CA GLY A 114 -55.31 6.02 -15.28
C GLY A 114 -56.75 5.55 -14.99
N ILE A 115 -57.17 5.59 -13.73
CA ILE A 115 -58.55 5.22 -13.33
C ILE A 115 -59.55 6.24 -13.88
N ALA A 116 -59.26 7.54 -13.79
CA ALA A 116 -60.13 8.59 -14.32
C ALA A 116 -60.31 8.47 -15.84
N ALA A 117 -59.22 8.18 -16.58
CA ALA A 117 -59.27 7.95 -18.02
C ALA A 117 -60.12 6.72 -18.39
N ALA A 118 -59.99 5.61 -17.63
CA ALA A 118 -60.77 4.41 -17.86
C ALA A 118 -62.28 4.63 -17.63
N ILE A 119 -62.65 5.36 -16.57
CA ILE A 119 -64.06 5.70 -16.29
C ILE A 119 -64.64 6.59 -17.39
N LEU A 120 -63.88 7.58 -17.86
CA LEU A 120 -64.31 8.47 -18.94
C LEU A 120 -64.53 7.70 -20.25
N LEU A 121 -63.67 6.72 -20.54
CA LEU A 121 -63.77 5.86 -21.71
C LEU A 121 -65.01 4.96 -21.66
N ILE A 122 -65.35 4.43 -20.48
CA ILE A 122 -66.58 3.64 -20.26
C ILE A 122 -67.84 4.50 -20.44
N ILE A 123 -67.83 5.75 -19.97
CA ILE A 123 -68.96 6.67 -20.13
C ILE A 123 -69.17 7.00 -21.60
N ILE A 124 -68.10 7.27 -22.35
CA ILE A 124 -68.18 7.54 -23.80
C ILE A 124 -68.73 6.30 -24.53
N PHE A 125 -68.26 5.10 -24.21
CA PHE A 125 -68.77 3.86 -24.82
C PHE A 125 -70.22 3.53 -24.47
N LYS A 126 -70.75 4.04 -23.35
CA LYS A 126 -72.17 3.91 -23.01
C LYS A 126 -73.06 5.02 -23.58
N ALA A 127 -72.47 6.14 -23.98
CA ALA A 127 -73.17 7.29 -24.54
C ALA A 127 -73.26 7.25 -26.09
N VAL A 128 -72.42 6.43 -26.74
CA VAL A 128 -72.48 6.06 -28.16
C VAL A 128 -73.35 4.82 -28.33
#